data_AF-A0A1T4N7F3-F1
#
_entry.id   AF-A0A1T4N7F3-F1
#
_cell.length_a   1.000
_cell.length_b   1.000
_cell.length_c   1.000
_cell.angle_alpha   90.00
_cell.angle_beta   90.00
_cell.angle_gamma   90.00
#
_symmetry.space_group_name_H-M   'P 1'
#
loop_
_entity.id
_entity.type
_entity.pdbx_description
1 polymer ?
#
loop_
_entity_poly.entity_id
_entity_poly.type
_entity_poly.pdbx_seq_one_letter_code
_entity_poly.pdbx_strand_id
1 'polypeptide(L)'
;MRKAARHCSISLDTSFHFRHRLMSLLANNKSEHLESIVEIDEIFFRLSHKGQRGMKKARKRGGSSCYKKNGVKDPRIKQVPVLVACDRQGNIIDGVLTRLSGDELYRHLNGCIKPGTPLCADAHLAHE
;
A
#
# COMPACT_ATOMS: atom_id res chain seq x y z
N MET A 1 15.56 -9.85 1.64
CA MET A 1 16.90 -9.27 1.50
C MET A 1 17.96 -10.35 1.57
N ARG A 2 18.10 -11.11 2.67
CA ARG A 2 19.05 -12.25 2.73
C ARG A 2 18.95 -13.25 1.56
N LYS A 3 17.74 -13.64 1.14
CA LYS A 3 17.56 -14.50 -0.04
C LYS A 3 18.14 -13.86 -1.31
N ALA A 4 17.74 -12.62 -1.62
CA ALA A 4 18.24 -11.86 -2.77
C ALA A 4 19.76 -11.66 -2.73
N ALA A 5 20.32 -11.30 -1.56
CA ALA A 5 21.76 -11.15 -1.36
C ALA A 5 22.52 -12.43 -1.71
N ARG A 6 22.02 -13.61 -1.29
CA ARG A 6 22.60 -14.91 -1.65
C ARG A 6 22.47 -15.23 -3.14
N HIS A 7 21.30 -14.99 -3.74
CA HIS A 7 21.10 -15.26 -5.17
C HIS A 7 21.97 -14.39 -6.06
N CYS A 8 22.21 -13.14 -5.66
CA CYS A 8 23.03 -12.20 -6.42
C CYS A 8 24.51 -12.20 -5.99
N SER A 9 24.91 -13.06 -5.04
CA SER A 9 26.28 -13.10 -4.48
C SER A 9 26.81 -11.73 -4.00
N ILE A 10 25.94 -10.92 -3.36
CA ILE A 10 26.27 -9.60 -2.82
C ILE A 10 26.08 -9.56 -1.31
N SER A 11 26.67 -8.53 -0.67
CA SER A 11 26.45 -8.31 0.76
C SER A 11 24.99 -7.98 1.08
N LEU A 12 24.56 -8.25 2.32
CA LEU A 12 23.20 -7.91 2.77
C LEU A 12 22.92 -6.41 2.68
N ASP A 13 23.95 -5.59 2.94
CA ASP A 13 23.88 -4.14 2.91
C ASP A 13 23.70 -3.63 1.47
N THR A 14 24.51 -4.13 0.54
CA THR A 14 24.37 -3.85 -0.90
C THR A 14 22.98 -4.22 -1.41
N SER A 15 22.46 -5.40 -1.03
CA SER A 15 21.09 -5.83 -1.38
C SER A 15 20.01 -4.88 -0.83
N PHE A 16 20.20 -4.36 0.38
CA PHE A 16 19.29 -3.40 1.00
C PHE A 16 19.29 -2.05 0.26
N HIS A 17 20.47 -1.54 -0.10
CA HIS A 17 20.61 -0.31 -0.88
C HIS A 17 20.02 -0.45 -2.30
N PHE A 18 20.27 -1.58 -2.97
CA PHE A 18 19.69 -1.87 -4.28
C PHE A 18 18.17 -1.89 -4.22
N ARG A 19 17.58 -2.56 -3.21
CA ARG A 19 16.12 -2.52 -3.00
C ARG A 19 15.62 -1.08 -2.88
N HIS A 20 16.26 -0.23 -2.08
CA HIS A 20 15.80 1.15 -1.90
C HIS A 20 15.85 1.93 -3.21
N ARG A 21 16.96 1.82 -3.96
CA ARG A 21 17.09 2.47 -5.27
C ARG A 21 16.02 1.99 -6.26
N LEU A 22 15.84 0.67 -6.38
CA LEU A 22 14.82 0.09 -7.27
C LEU A 22 13.41 0.50 -6.86
N MET A 23 13.09 0.49 -5.57
CA MET A 23 11.77 0.93 -5.10
C MET A 23 11.54 2.42 -5.35
N SER A 24 12.56 3.27 -5.21
CA SER A 24 12.45 4.70 -5.54
C SER A 24 12.19 4.92 -7.04
N LEU A 25 12.77 4.10 -7.91
CA LEU A 25 12.49 4.14 -9.35
C LEU A 25 11.04 3.70 -9.65
N LEU A 26 10.59 2.61 -9.03
CA LEU A 26 9.23 2.08 -9.21
C LEU A 26 8.15 3.00 -8.63
N ALA A 27 8.44 3.73 -7.55
CA ALA A 27 7.49 4.65 -6.94
C ALA A 27 7.03 5.76 -7.90
N ASN A 28 7.84 6.07 -8.92
CA ASN A 28 7.53 7.06 -9.95
C ASN A 28 6.89 6.45 -11.21
N ASN A 29 6.73 5.12 -11.26
CA ASN A 29 6.15 4.42 -12.41
C ASN A 29 4.64 4.23 -12.20
N LYS A 30 3.92 5.35 -12.19
CA LYS A 30 2.46 5.38 -12.10
C LYS A 30 1.90 5.81 -13.45
N SER A 31 0.79 5.21 -13.85
CA SER A 31 0.06 5.68 -15.03
C SER A 31 -0.55 7.05 -14.75
N GLU A 32 -0.53 7.94 -15.73
CA GLU A 32 -1.16 9.27 -15.59
C GLU A 32 -2.68 9.17 -15.61
N HIS A 33 -3.21 8.24 -16.40
CA HIS A 33 -4.64 8.06 -16.60
C HIS A 33 -5.08 6.60 -16.55
N LEU A 34 -6.33 6.40 -16.13
CA LEU A 34 -7.04 5.13 -16.14
C LEU A 34 -8.25 5.24 -17.06
N GLU A 35 -8.49 4.19 -17.87
CA GLU A 35 -9.48 4.23 -18.95
C GLU A 35 -10.36 2.98 -19.02
N SER A 36 -11.47 3.07 -19.76
CA SER A 36 -12.43 1.99 -19.99
C SER A 36 -13.16 1.53 -18.74
N ILE A 37 -12.62 0.60 -17.97
CA ILE A 37 -13.23 0.09 -16.73
C ILE A 37 -12.15 0.13 -15.67
N VAL A 38 -12.41 0.86 -14.59
CA VAL A 38 -11.46 1.04 -13.50
C VAL A 38 -11.95 0.27 -12.28
N GLU A 39 -11.11 -0.63 -11.79
CA GLU A 39 -11.31 -1.37 -10.56
C GLU A 39 -10.52 -0.67 -9.45
N ILE A 40 -11.19 -0.42 -8.32
CA ILE A 40 -10.63 0.28 -7.16
C ILE A 40 -10.78 -0.63 -5.94
N ASP A 41 -9.69 -0.82 -5.20
CA ASP A 41 -9.68 -1.58 -3.95
C ASP A 41 -8.63 -1.01 -2.97
N GLU A 42 -8.79 -1.31 -1.68
CA GLU A 42 -7.80 -0.97 -0.66
C GLU A 42 -7.18 -2.19 0.01
N ILE A 43 -5.85 -2.11 0.14
CA ILE A 43 -5.06 -3.11 0.84
C ILE A 43 -4.54 -2.52 2.13
N PHE A 44 -4.79 -3.20 3.25
CA PHE A 44 -4.34 -2.73 4.56
C PHE A 44 -3.01 -3.36 4.97
N PHE A 45 -2.00 -2.52 5.18
CA PHE A 45 -0.71 -2.93 5.73
C PHE A 45 -0.62 -2.62 7.21
N ARG A 46 0.04 -3.50 7.96
CA ARG A 46 0.36 -3.24 9.37
C ARG A 46 1.51 -2.26 9.46
N LEU A 47 1.29 -1.11 10.11
CA LEU A 47 2.36 -0.14 10.33
C LEU A 47 3.54 -0.79 11.04
N SER A 48 4.74 -0.61 10.47
CA SER A 48 5.97 -1.18 10.98
C SER A 48 7.04 -0.10 11.05
N HIS A 49 7.61 0.09 12.24
CA HIS A 49 8.73 1.01 12.48
C HIS A 49 10.09 0.32 12.36
N LYS A 50 10.15 -0.82 11.66
CA LYS A 50 11.38 -1.60 11.54
C LYS A 50 12.46 -0.77 10.85
N GLY A 51 13.60 -0.61 11.50
CA GLY A 51 14.73 0.18 11.00
C GLY A 51 14.73 1.64 11.49
N GLN A 52 13.69 2.08 12.22
CA GLN A 52 13.68 3.39 12.87
C GLN A 52 14.67 3.42 14.06
N ARG A 53 15.52 4.44 14.12
CA ARG A 53 16.40 4.70 15.27
C ARG A 53 15.54 5.06 16.50
N GLY A 54 15.88 4.52 17.68
CA GLY A 54 15.12 4.77 18.92
C GLY A 54 13.77 4.07 19.02
N MET A 55 13.52 3.01 18.24
CA MET A 55 12.25 2.28 18.28
C MET A 55 12.04 1.58 19.63
N LYS A 56 10.91 1.89 20.29
CA LYS A 56 10.55 1.29 21.60
C LYS A 56 10.31 -0.23 21.56
N LYS A 57 9.93 -0.81 20.41
CA LYS A 57 9.63 -2.24 20.29
C LYS A 57 9.85 -2.80 18.88
N ALA A 58 10.81 -3.70 18.73
CA ALA A 58 11.01 -4.44 17.49
C ALA A 58 9.87 -5.44 17.24
N ARG A 59 9.37 -5.53 15.99
CA ARG A 59 8.33 -6.49 15.60
C ARG A 59 8.81 -7.46 14.53
N LYS A 60 8.33 -8.70 14.61
CA LYS A 60 8.49 -9.72 13.56
C LYS A 60 7.42 -9.51 12.47
N ARG A 61 7.79 -9.75 11.21
CA ARG A 61 6.86 -9.71 10.08
C ARG A 61 5.86 -10.88 10.21
N GLY A 62 4.57 -10.64 9.97
CA GLY A 62 3.53 -11.68 10.00
C GLY A 62 2.86 -11.93 11.35
N GLY A 63 3.06 -11.08 12.36
CA GLY A 63 2.33 -11.19 13.64
C GLY A 63 0.86 -10.77 13.56
N SER A 64 0.02 -11.31 14.45
CA SER A 64 -1.43 -11.06 14.51
C SER A 64 -1.78 -9.57 14.70
N SER A 65 -2.78 -9.07 13.94
CA SER A 65 -3.28 -7.68 14.00
C SER A 65 -4.01 -7.33 15.30
N CYS A 66 -4.66 -8.33 15.89
CA CYS A 66 -5.61 -8.15 16.98
C CYS A 66 -5.19 -8.99 18.19
N TYR A 67 -5.55 -8.53 19.40
CA TYR A 67 -5.82 -9.45 20.51
C TYR A 67 -7.32 -9.42 20.72
N LYS A 68 -7.96 -10.57 20.95
CA LYS A 68 -9.28 -10.58 21.56
C LYS A 68 -9.08 -10.29 23.04
N LYS A 69 -9.43 -9.08 23.50
CA LYS A 69 -9.64 -8.83 24.94
C LYS A 69 -11.16 -8.69 25.11
N ASN A 70 -11.77 -9.65 25.82
CA ASN A 70 -13.19 -9.62 26.18
C ASN A 70 -14.18 -9.51 25.00
N GLY A 71 -13.93 -10.22 23.89
CA GLY A 71 -14.85 -10.25 22.73
C GLY A 71 -14.75 -9.04 21.80
N VAL A 72 -14.11 -7.94 22.23
CA VAL A 72 -13.85 -6.76 21.39
C VAL A 72 -12.50 -6.93 20.68
N LYS A 73 -12.51 -6.82 19.34
CA LYS A 73 -11.29 -6.77 18.53
C LYS A 73 -10.68 -5.37 18.67
N ASP A 74 -9.78 -5.18 19.62
CA ASP A 74 -9.00 -3.93 19.68
C ASP A 74 -7.78 -4.05 18.76
N PRO A 75 -7.67 -3.21 17.69
CA PRO A 75 -6.48 -3.18 16.86
C PRO A 75 -5.31 -2.57 17.66
N ARG A 76 -4.51 -3.43 18.28
CA ARG A 76 -3.22 -3.05 18.90
C ARG A 76 -2.26 -2.32 17.94
N ILE A 77 -2.52 -2.35 16.63
CA ILE A 77 -1.61 -1.93 15.58
C ILE A 77 -2.37 -1.08 14.57
N LYS A 78 -1.92 0.16 14.37
CA LYS A 78 -2.38 1.03 13.29
C LYS A 78 -2.22 0.32 11.94
N GLN A 79 -3.32 0.23 11.20
CA GLN A 79 -3.29 -0.22 9.80
C GLN A 79 -3.11 1.01 8.90
N VAL A 80 -2.34 0.85 7.84
CA VAL A 80 -2.12 1.84 6.80
C VAL A 80 -2.89 1.36 5.57
N PRO A 81 -4.00 2.03 5.20
CA PRO A 81 -4.68 1.73 3.95
C PRO A 81 -3.83 2.17 2.76
N VAL A 82 -3.79 1.33 1.73
CA VAL A 82 -3.17 1.65 0.45
C VAL A 82 -4.23 1.42 -0.61
N LEU A 83 -4.60 2.51 -1.27
CA LEU A 83 -5.45 2.51 -2.45
C LEU A 83 -4.69 1.90 -3.63
N VAL A 84 -5.35 1.03 -4.36
CA VAL A 84 -4.91 0.54 -5.66
C VAL A 84 -6.07 0.69 -6.63
N ALA A 85 -5.83 1.39 -7.73
CA ALA A 85 -6.73 1.50 -8.85
C ALA A 85 -6.04 0.96 -10.10
N CYS A 86 -6.72 0.08 -10.83
CA CYS A 86 -6.22 -0.45 -12.09
C CYS A 86 -7.31 -0.44 -13.16
N ASP A 87 -6.89 -0.31 -14.41
CA ASP A 87 -7.77 -0.56 -15.54
C ASP A 87 -7.49 -1.92 -16.20
N ARG A 88 -8.38 -2.31 -17.10
CA ARG A 88 -8.22 -3.56 -17.88
C ARG A 88 -7.11 -3.52 -18.93
N GLN A 89 -6.50 -2.36 -19.16
CA GLN A 89 -5.40 -2.17 -20.09
C GLN A 89 -4.04 -2.34 -19.37
N GLY A 90 -4.04 -2.48 -18.05
CA GLY A 90 -2.86 -2.69 -17.23
C GLY A 90 -2.26 -1.41 -16.65
N ASN A 91 -2.95 -0.27 -16.77
CA ASN A 91 -2.57 0.95 -16.08
C ASN A 91 -2.88 0.83 -14.60
N ILE A 92 -1.96 1.30 -13.75
CA ILE A 92 -2.06 1.17 -12.30
C ILE A 92 -1.72 2.50 -11.64
N ILE A 93 -2.52 2.86 -10.65
CA ILE A 93 -2.31 3.99 -9.76
C ILE A 93 -2.44 3.49 -8.33
N ASP A 94 -1.47 3.85 -7.49
CA ASP A 94 -1.47 3.53 -6.07
C ASP A 94 -1.36 4.79 -5.21
N GLY A 95 -1.88 4.71 -3.98
CA GLY A 95 -1.85 5.80 -3.01
C GLY A 95 -1.79 5.30 -1.58
N VAL A 96 -0.87 5.84 -0.78
CA VAL A 96 -0.84 5.54 0.66
C VAL A 96 -1.77 6.51 1.37
N LEU A 97 -2.88 5.99 1.91
CA LEU A 97 -3.90 6.82 2.53
C LEU A 97 -3.57 7.06 4.01
N THR A 98 -3.88 8.26 4.51
CA THR A 98 -3.72 8.56 5.96
C THR A 98 -4.83 7.92 6.79
N ARG A 99 -6.04 7.87 6.22
CA ARG A 99 -7.25 7.18 6.68
C ARG A 99 -8.06 6.74 5.47
N LEU A 100 -8.93 5.74 5.64
CA LEU A 100 -9.89 5.38 4.60
C LEU A 100 -11.08 6.35 4.67
N SER A 101 -11.26 7.18 3.65
CA SER A 101 -12.37 8.14 3.52
C SER A 101 -12.48 8.63 2.08
N GLY A 102 -13.69 8.95 1.61
CA GLY A 102 -13.93 9.47 0.26
C GLY A 102 -13.03 10.65 -0.11
N ASP A 103 -12.79 11.60 0.80
CA ASP A 103 -11.88 12.74 0.56
C ASP A 103 -10.43 12.31 0.25
N GLU A 104 -9.94 11.25 0.89
CA GLU A 104 -8.59 10.72 0.66
C GLU A 104 -8.53 10.00 -0.67
N LEU A 105 -9.56 9.21 -1.02
CA LEU A 105 -9.66 8.54 -2.30
C LEU A 105 -9.74 9.55 -3.44
N TYR A 106 -10.63 10.52 -3.32
CA TYR A 106 -10.78 11.62 -4.27
C TYR A 106 -9.45 12.35 -4.49
N ARG A 107 -8.71 12.66 -3.42
CA ARG A 107 -7.39 13.31 -3.54
C ARG A 107 -6.37 12.51 -4.34
N HIS A 108 -6.46 11.17 -4.36
CA HIS A 108 -5.53 10.32 -5.11
C HIS A 108 -6.02 9.99 -6.52
N LEU A 109 -7.34 10.01 -6.76
CA LEU A 109 -7.95 9.63 -8.05
C LEU A 109 -8.35 10.82 -8.92
N ASN A 110 -8.49 12.01 -8.32
CA ASN A 110 -8.91 13.21 -9.04
C ASN A 110 -7.88 13.57 -10.14
N GLY A 111 -8.36 13.73 -11.37
CA GLY A 111 -7.53 13.99 -12.55
C GLY A 111 -6.92 12.75 -13.19
N CYS A 112 -6.97 11.59 -12.52
CA CYS A 112 -6.45 10.33 -13.04
C CYS A 112 -7.50 9.51 -13.80
N ILE A 113 -8.78 9.70 -13.50
CA ILE A 113 -9.88 8.94 -14.12
C ILE A 113 -10.62 9.83 -15.11
N LYS A 114 -10.77 9.38 -16.36
CA LYS A 114 -11.52 10.14 -17.37
C LYS A 114 -13.00 10.21 -17.00
N PRO A 115 -13.68 11.37 -17.20
CA PRO A 115 -15.12 11.48 -16.99
C PRO A 115 -15.91 10.45 -17.81
N GLY A 116 -16.93 9.84 -17.19
CA GLY A 116 -17.76 8.80 -17.83
C GLY A 116 -17.15 7.39 -17.83
N THR A 117 -15.98 7.22 -17.22
CA THR A 117 -15.38 5.89 -17.04
C THR A 117 -16.12 5.13 -15.93
N PRO A 118 -16.68 3.94 -16.20
CA PRO A 118 -17.28 3.10 -15.15
C PRO A 118 -16.25 2.67 -14.10
N LEU A 119 -16.63 2.85 -12.84
CA LEU A 119 -15.87 2.43 -11.66
C LEU A 119 -16.48 1.15 -11.08
N CYS A 120 -15.61 0.22 -10.71
CA CYS A 120 -15.95 -0.98 -9.96
C CYS A 120 -15.23 -0.94 -8.61
N ALA A 121 -15.99 -0.81 -7.55
CA ALA A 121 -15.51 -0.83 -6.17
C ALA A 121 -16.46 -1.68 -5.33
N ASP A 122 -16.02 -2.12 -4.15
CA ASP A 122 -16.90 -2.77 -3.20
C ASP A 122 -17.86 -1.75 -2.54
N ALA A 123 -18.81 -2.25 -1.76
CA ALA A 123 -19.80 -1.41 -1.06
C ALA A 123 -19.24 -0.77 0.23
N HIS A 124 -17.95 -0.47 0.31
CA HIS A 124 -17.38 0.24 1.45
C HIS A 124 -17.86 1.71 1.47
N LEU A 125 -18.18 2.23 2.66
CA LEU A 125 -18.70 3.60 2.85
C LEU A 125 -17.75 4.69 2.32
N ALA A 126 -16.45 4.41 2.19
CA ALA A 126 -15.52 5.37 1.63
C ALA A 126 -15.65 5.54 0.10
N HIS A 127 -16.33 4.61 -0.57
CA HIS A 127 -16.59 4.64 -2.01
C HIS A 127 -17.88 5.38 -2.38
N GLU A 128 -18.70 5.72 -1.39
CA GLU A 128 -19.86 6.63 -1.53
C GLU A 128 -19.40 8.09 -1.57
#